data_AF-A0A482M1M0-F1
#
_entry.id   AF-A0A482M1M0-F1
#
_cell.length_a   1.000
_cell.length_b   1.000
_cell.length_c   1.000
_cell.angle_alpha   90.00
_cell.angle_beta   90.00
_cell.angle_gamma   90.00
#
_symmetry.space_group_name_H-M   'P 1'
#
loop_
_entity.id
_entity.type
_entity.pdbx_description
1 polymer ?
#
loop_
_entity_poly.entity_id
_entity_poly.type
_entity_poly.pdbx_seq_one_letter_code
_entity_poly.pdbx_strand_id
1 'polypeptide(L)'
;MKIKCDPALLNNAEDKLLFFSGMFSHRENHTLETSNIESLLNSDNLNEIEKEYFRRLTVASSYRNYDLEVTISTSDEIDNTFTASQLNDILSRKAIIILENEFSDAAFIETVLKSQDKQHLIDVRDISWEIKGTGGCGEIPKHIISESKKMKSLKRIVVVHDSDRMFPTSGISDIQQKIIDSANAHGITCWVMTPTY
;
A
#
# COMPACT_ATOMS: atom_id res chain seq x y z
N MET A 1 4.56 -5.49 -0.03
CA MET A 1 3.85 -5.44 -1.33
C MET A 1 4.50 -6.44 -2.25
N LYS A 2 3.74 -7.06 -3.15
CA LYS A 2 4.31 -7.93 -4.18
C LYS A 2 4.55 -7.15 -5.47
N ILE A 3 5.73 -7.32 -6.04
CA ILE A 3 6.13 -6.63 -7.27
C ILE A 3 6.21 -7.66 -8.39
N LYS A 4 5.48 -7.42 -9.47
CA LYS A 4 5.62 -8.10 -10.76
C LYS A 4 6.50 -7.24 -11.65
N CYS A 5 7.36 -7.88 -12.43
CA CYS A 5 8.12 -7.23 -13.49
C CYS A 5 7.53 -7.68 -14.83
N ASP A 6 7.23 -6.73 -15.71
CA ASP A 6 6.93 -7.06 -17.10
C ASP A 6 8.25 -7.44 -17.80
N PRO A 7 8.35 -8.63 -18.43
CA PRO A 7 9.53 -9.02 -19.18
C PRO A 7 9.97 -8.01 -20.25
N ALA A 8 9.04 -7.22 -20.82
CA ALA A 8 9.35 -6.17 -21.79
C ALA A 8 10.30 -5.10 -21.22
N LEU A 9 10.25 -4.87 -19.90
CA LEU A 9 11.12 -3.93 -19.18
C LEU A 9 12.60 -4.32 -19.31
N LEU A 10 12.89 -5.61 -19.44
CA LEU A 10 14.27 -6.12 -19.55
C LEU A 10 14.93 -5.79 -20.89
N ASN A 11 14.15 -5.36 -21.89
CA ASN A 11 14.65 -4.98 -23.21
C ASN A 11 15.33 -3.59 -23.19
N ASN A 12 15.05 -2.76 -22.18
CA ASN A 12 15.64 -1.44 -22.00
C ASN A 12 16.66 -1.49 -20.85
N ALA A 13 17.92 -1.10 -21.13
CA ALA A 13 18.99 -1.12 -20.14
C ALA A 13 18.76 -0.14 -18.97
N GLU A 14 18.15 1.03 -19.23
CA GLU A 14 17.87 2.04 -18.22
C GLU A 14 16.76 1.57 -17.27
N ASP A 15 15.64 1.11 -17.83
CA ASP A 15 14.51 0.61 -17.02
C ASP A 15 14.94 -0.61 -16.19
N LYS A 16 15.73 -1.52 -16.79
CA LYS A 16 16.30 -2.67 -16.08
C LYS A 16 17.17 -2.25 -14.90
N LEU A 17 18.04 -1.25 -15.08
CA LEU A 17 18.89 -0.72 -14.01
C LEU A 17 18.06 -0.08 -12.89
N LEU A 18 17.07 0.73 -13.25
CA LEU A 18 16.16 1.39 -12.30
C LEU A 18 15.37 0.36 -11.49
N PHE A 19 14.87 -0.69 -12.14
CA PHE A 19 14.15 -1.78 -11.50
C PHE A 19 15.02 -2.48 -10.46
N PHE A 20 16.21 -2.94 -10.83
CA PHE A 20 17.10 -3.63 -9.90
C PHE A 20 17.52 -2.72 -8.73
N SER A 21 17.91 -1.48 -9.02
CA SER A 21 18.31 -0.51 -7.99
C SER A 21 17.20 -0.26 -6.98
N GLY A 22 15.96 -0.07 -7.46
CA GLY A 22 14.78 0.10 -6.61
C GLY A 22 14.51 -1.14 -5.77
N MET A 23 14.45 -2.32 -6.38
CA MET A 23 14.18 -3.57 -5.66
C MET A 23 15.25 -3.88 -4.61
N PHE A 24 16.53 -3.66 -4.91
CA PHE A 24 17.61 -3.89 -3.95
C PHE A 24 17.56 -2.94 -2.75
N SER A 25 17.26 -1.67 -2.99
CA SER A 25 17.15 -0.65 -1.93
C SER A 25 16.01 -0.95 -0.95
N HIS A 26 15.01 -1.71 -1.40
CA HIS A 26 13.75 -1.94 -0.69
C HIS A 26 13.48 -3.41 -0.37
N ARG A 27 14.48 -4.28 -0.54
CA ARG A 27 14.39 -5.76 -0.44
C ARG A 27 13.91 -6.29 0.91
N GLU A 28 13.99 -5.49 1.97
CA GLU A 28 13.59 -5.88 3.33
C GLU A 28 12.07 -5.73 3.56
N ASN A 29 11.42 -4.88 2.75
CA ASN A 29 10.03 -4.46 2.93
C ASN A 29 9.14 -4.88 1.76
N HIS A 30 9.73 -5.19 0.60
CA HIS A 30 9.02 -5.53 -0.62
C HIS A 30 9.68 -6.70 -1.32
N THR A 31 8.87 -7.40 -2.10
CA THR A 31 9.25 -8.73 -2.55
C THR A 31 8.80 -8.95 -3.98
N LEU A 32 9.60 -9.66 -4.77
CA LEU A 32 9.21 -10.06 -6.11
C LEU A 32 8.19 -11.21 -6.04
N GLU A 33 7.17 -11.16 -6.89
CA GLU A 33 6.15 -12.20 -7.00
C GLU A 33 6.74 -13.47 -7.63
N THR A 34 6.54 -14.62 -6.97
CA THR A 34 7.23 -15.86 -7.32
C THR A 34 6.78 -16.44 -8.66
N SER A 35 5.50 -16.29 -8.97
CA SER A 35 4.92 -16.72 -10.25
C SER A 35 5.49 -15.97 -11.47
N ASN A 36 6.15 -14.84 -11.26
CA ASN A 36 6.74 -14.01 -12.34
C ASN A 36 8.17 -14.46 -12.70
N ILE A 37 8.86 -15.21 -11.86
CA ILE A 37 10.31 -15.42 -12.01
C ILE A 37 10.68 -16.35 -13.16
N GLU A 38 9.93 -17.44 -13.36
CA GLU A 38 10.28 -18.41 -14.40
C GLU A 38 10.27 -17.75 -15.79
N SER A 39 9.32 -16.85 -16.05
CA SER A 39 9.28 -16.11 -17.32
C SER A 39 10.43 -15.10 -17.42
N LEU A 40 10.79 -14.42 -16.33
CA LEU A 40 11.92 -13.49 -16.32
C LEU A 40 13.26 -14.20 -16.54
N LEU A 41 13.53 -15.31 -15.85
CA LEU A 41 14.80 -16.04 -15.94
C LEU A 41 15.05 -16.65 -17.33
N ASN A 42 13.98 -16.92 -18.08
CA ASN A 42 14.04 -17.41 -19.45
C ASN A 42 14.24 -16.30 -20.49
N SER A 43 14.36 -15.03 -20.07
CA SER A 43 14.65 -13.92 -20.97
C SER A 43 16.11 -13.93 -21.44
N ASP A 44 16.33 -13.85 -22.75
CA ASP A 44 17.66 -13.76 -23.37
C ASP A 44 18.40 -12.44 -23.03
N ASN A 45 17.67 -11.44 -22.52
CA ASN A 45 18.20 -10.12 -22.18
C ASN A 45 18.78 -10.03 -20.75
N LEU A 46 18.90 -11.16 -20.07
CA LEU A 46 19.53 -11.29 -18.76
C LEU A 46 20.86 -12.03 -18.83
N ASN A 47 21.89 -11.44 -18.26
CA ASN A 47 23.13 -12.16 -17.97
C ASN A 47 23.00 -13.00 -16.68
N GLU A 48 23.97 -13.88 -16.41
CA GLU A 48 23.93 -14.77 -15.25
C GLU A 48 23.94 -14.04 -13.90
N ILE A 49 24.55 -12.85 -13.83
CA ILE A 49 24.55 -12.02 -12.61
C ILE A 49 23.14 -11.47 -12.35
N GLU A 50 22.46 -10.99 -13.39
CA GLU A 50 21.10 -10.47 -13.30
C GLU A 50 20.08 -11.59 -12.98
N LYS A 51 20.26 -12.78 -13.56
CA LYS A 51 19.47 -13.96 -13.19
C LYS A 51 19.65 -14.31 -11.71
N GLU A 52 20.88 -14.24 -11.21
CA GLU A 52 21.17 -14.46 -9.79
C GLU A 52 20.54 -13.37 -8.90
N TYR A 53 20.51 -12.11 -9.34
CA TYR A 53 19.79 -11.04 -8.65
C TYR A 53 18.31 -11.32 -8.52
N PHE A 54 17.65 -11.79 -9.58
CA PHE A 54 16.25 -12.21 -9.51
C PHE A 54 16.02 -13.34 -8.50
N ARG A 55 16.87 -14.38 -8.52
CA ARG A 55 16.79 -15.47 -7.53
C ARG A 55 16.91 -14.96 -6.09
N ARG A 56 17.82 -14.02 -5.82
CA ARG A 56 17.97 -13.43 -4.48
C ARG A 56 16.77 -12.60 -4.04
N LEU A 57 16.21 -11.79 -4.94
CA LEU A 57 14.99 -11.01 -4.66
C LEU A 57 13.77 -11.90 -4.40
N THR A 58 13.77 -13.10 -4.96
CA THR A 58 12.74 -14.12 -4.76
C THR A 58 12.84 -14.77 -3.38
N VAL A 59 14.02 -15.16 -2.93
CA VAL A 59 14.14 -15.87 -1.64
C VAL A 59 13.63 -14.99 -0.49
N ALA A 60 13.80 -13.68 -0.59
CA ALA A 60 13.23 -12.69 0.33
C ALA A 60 11.68 -12.66 0.36
N SER A 61 10.99 -13.20 -0.66
CA SER A 61 9.54 -13.13 -0.83
C SER A 61 8.72 -14.16 -0.08
N SER A 62 9.37 -15.23 0.40
CA SER A 62 8.70 -16.48 0.79
C SER A 62 7.99 -16.49 2.15
N TYR A 63 7.99 -15.39 2.91
CA TYR A 63 7.53 -15.39 4.31
C TYR A 63 6.45 -14.35 4.67
N ARG A 64 5.86 -13.64 3.71
CA ARG A 64 4.88 -12.57 4.01
C ARG A 64 3.65 -12.60 3.10
N ASN A 65 2.47 -12.66 3.71
CA ASN A 65 1.18 -12.55 3.01
C ASN A 65 0.93 -11.07 2.67
N TYR A 66 1.25 -10.67 1.45
CA TYR A 66 0.89 -9.35 0.92
C TYR A 66 -0.32 -9.48 -0.02
N ASP A 67 -1.38 -8.70 0.24
CA ASP A 67 -2.58 -8.67 -0.62
C ASP A 67 -2.48 -7.66 -1.76
N LEU A 68 -1.59 -6.67 -1.65
CA LEU A 68 -1.35 -5.69 -2.70
C LEU A 68 -0.25 -6.17 -3.66
N GLU A 69 -0.64 -6.28 -4.93
CA GLU A 69 0.23 -6.57 -6.06
C GLU A 69 0.34 -5.35 -6.97
N VAL A 70 1.57 -5.05 -7.39
CA VAL A 70 1.89 -3.96 -8.31
C VAL A 70 2.75 -4.51 -9.44
N THR A 71 2.50 -4.05 -10.66
CA THR A 71 3.29 -4.42 -11.85
C THR A 71 4.17 -3.26 -12.27
N ILE A 72 5.45 -3.54 -12.52
CA ILE A 72 6.38 -2.58 -13.13
C ILE A 72 6.52 -2.92 -14.60
N SER A 73 6.18 -1.97 -15.46
CA SER A 73 6.15 -2.15 -16.91
C SER A 73 6.73 -0.93 -17.63
N THR A 74 6.70 -0.95 -18.97
CA THR A 74 7.12 0.17 -19.81
C THR A 74 6.03 1.24 -19.99
N SER A 75 4.79 1.00 -19.56
CA SER A 75 3.66 1.94 -19.69
C SER A 75 2.70 1.89 -18.49
N ASP A 76 2.13 3.03 -18.12
CA ASP A 76 1.28 3.21 -16.94
C ASP A 76 -0.23 3.10 -17.24
N GLU A 77 -0.62 2.25 -18.20
CA GLU A 77 -1.97 2.25 -18.78
C GLU A 77 -3.04 1.52 -17.94
N ILE A 78 -2.66 0.83 -16.87
CA ILE A 78 -3.57 -0.03 -16.08
C ILE A 78 -3.43 0.27 -14.57
N ASP A 79 -4.53 0.11 -13.82
CA ASP A 79 -4.55 0.14 -12.35
C ASP A 79 -3.42 -0.71 -11.74
N ASN A 80 -2.72 -0.15 -10.74
CA ASN A 80 -1.56 -0.76 -10.06
C ASN A 80 -0.37 -1.10 -10.99
N THR A 81 -0.24 -0.41 -12.13
CA THR A 81 0.90 -0.52 -13.03
C THR A 81 1.72 0.77 -13.02
N PHE A 82 3.05 0.64 -12.90
CA PHE A 82 3.96 1.78 -12.79
C PHE A 82 5.19 1.57 -13.66
N THR A 83 5.86 2.66 -14.03
CA THR A 83 7.12 2.57 -14.76
C THR A 83 8.31 2.35 -13.81
N ALA A 84 9.44 1.88 -14.34
CA ALA A 84 10.66 1.66 -13.56
C ALA A 84 11.13 2.94 -12.83
N SER A 85 10.98 4.11 -13.46
CA SER A 85 11.34 5.41 -12.86
C SER A 85 10.48 5.78 -11.64
N GLN A 86 9.26 5.27 -11.56
CA GLN A 86 8.35 5.49 -10.43
C GLN A 86 8.58 4.50 -9.28
N LEU A 87 9.40 3.44 -9.49
CA LEU A 87 9.56 2.35 -8.54
C LEU A 87 10.02 2.83 -7.15
N ASN A 88 11.08 3.64 -7.09
CA ASN A 88 11.58 4.11 -5.80
C ASN A 88 10.55 4.97 -5.06
N ASP A 89 9.82 5.81 -5.79
CA ASP A 89 8.74 6.63 -5.23
C ASP A 89 7.65 5.75 -4.61
N ILE A 90 7.20 4.69 -5.29
CA ILE A 90 6.12 3.83 -4.75
C ILE A 90 6.59 2.95 -3.60
N LEU A 91 7.83 2.43 -3.64
CA LEU A 91 8.35 1.52 -2.62
C LEU A 91 8.68 2.26 -1.31
N SER A 92 9.06 3.53 -1.41
CA SER A 92 9.34 4.38 -0.24
C SER A 92 8.07 4.88 0.48
N ARG A 93 6.88 4.72 -0.12
CA ARG A 93 5.62 5.15 0.50
C ARG A 93 5.13 4.14 1.53
N LYS A 94 4.86 4.64 2.72
CA LYS A 94 4.18 3.92 3.80
C LYS A 94 2.70 3.76 3.48
N ALA A 95 2.06 2.73 4.02
CA ALA A 95 0.59 2.71 4.07
C ALA A 95 0.08 3.77 5.06
N ILE A 96 -1.09 4.34 4.80
CA ILE A 96 -1.67 5.39 5.65
C ILE A 96 -3.00 4.92 6.20
N ILE A 97 -3.16 5.04 7.52
CA ILE A 97 -4.46 4.92 8.18
C ILE A 97 -4.92 6.32 8.55
N ILE A 98 -6.06 6.74 8.00
CA ILE A 98 -6.67 8.02 8.32
C ILE A 98 -7.72 7.78 9.42
N LEU A 99 -7.53 8.42 10.57
CA LEU A 99 -8.39 8.33 11.75
C LEU A 99 -8.99 9.70 12.08
N GLU A 100 -10.02 9.71 12.91
CA GLU A 100 -10.59 10.95 13.44
C GLU A 100 -9.66 11.60 14.47
N ASN A 101 -9.11 10.79 15.37
CA ASN A 101 -8.23 11.20 16.44
C ASN A 101 -6.94 10.34 16.47
N GLU A 102 -5.79 10.97 16.23
CA GLU A 102 -4.48 10.31 16.22
C GLU A 102 -4.02 9.73 17.58
N PHE A 103 -4.74 10.01 18.67
CA PHE A 103 -4.42 9.51 20.01
C PHE A 103 -5.36 8.40 20.45
N SER A 104 -6.66 8.69 20.61
CA SER A 104 -7.63 7.70 21.12
C SER A 104 -7.84 6.54 20.16
N ASP A 105 -8.04 6.85 18.88
CA ASP A 105 -8.34 5.84 17.88
C ASP A 105 -7.08 5.03 17.56
N ALA A 106 -5.92 5.69 17.56
CA ALA A 106 -4.64 5.01 17.43
C ALA A 106 -4.40 4.03 18.58
N ALA A 107 -4.68 4.41 19.83
CA ALA A 107 -4.56 3.53 20.98
C ALA A 107 -5.53 2.33 20.89
N PHE A 108 -6.74 2.55 20.37
CA PHE A 108 -7.68 1.47 20.10
C PHE A 108 -7.14 0.49 19.04
N ILE A 109 -6.67 1.00 17.89
CA ILE A 109 -6.07 0.16 16.83
C ILE A 109 -4.89 -0.64 17.38
N GLU A 110 -3.98 -0.03 18.14
CA GLU A 110 -2.86 -0.74 18.76
C GLU A 110 -3.33 -1.84 19.71
N THR A 111 -4.36 -1.57 20.52
CA THR A 111 -4.92 -2.55 21.45
C THR A 111 -5.53 -3.73 20.70
N VAL A 112 -6.25 -3.47 19.60
CA VAL A 112 -6.79 -4.51 18.73
C VAL A 112 -5.65 -5.34 18.12
N LEU A 113 -4.61 -4.70 17.59
CA LEU A 113 -3.45 -5.40 17.04
C LEU A 113 -2.75 -6.30 18.07
N LYS A 114 -2.57 -5.82 19.31
CA LYS A 114 -2.03 -6.64 20.43
C LYS A 114 -2.94 -7.82 20.75
N SER A 115 -4.25 -7.61 20.78
CA SER A 115 -5.23 -8.68 21.07
C SER A 115 -5.25 -9.80 20.02
N GLN A 116 -4.86 -9.47 18.79
CA GLN A 116 -4.80 -10.40 17.64
C GLN A 116 -3.40 -11.00 17.41
N ASP A 117 -2.48 -10.84 18.37
CA ASP A 117 -1.08 -11.28 18.28
C ASP A 117 -0.36 -10.74 17.02
N LYS A 118 -0.61 -9.46 16.68
CA LYS A 118 -0.02 -8.76 15.53
C LYS A 118 1.08 -7.80 15.94
N GLN A 119 1.92 -8.18 16.90
CA GLN A 119 3.02 -7.33 17.40
C GLN A 119 3.93 -6.83 16.27
N HIS A 120 4.22 -7.67 15.28
CA HIS A 120 5.02 -7.29 14.11
C HIS A 120 4.46 -6.10 13.33
N LEU A 121 3.13 -5.86 13.33
CA LEU A 121 2.54 -4.67 12.69
C LEU A 121 2.81 -3.41 13.53
N ILE A 122 2.84 -3.53 14.84
CA ILE A 122 3.14 -2.42 15.75
C ILE A 122 4.63 -2.04 15.62
N ASP A 123 5.51 -3.03 15.56
CA ASP A 123 6.96 -2.81 15.46
C ASP A 123 7.38 -2.12 14.15
N VAL A 124 6.57 -2.24 13.09
CA VAL A 124 6.77 -1.57 11.80
C VAL A 124 5.92 -0.31 11.61
N ARG A 125 5.24 0.15 12.68
CA ARG A 125 4.60 1.47 12.69
C ARG A 125 5.67 2.55 12.47
N ASP A 126 5.30 3.58 11.70
CA ASP A 126 6.16 4.66 11.23
C ASP A 126 7.34 4.24 10.35
N ILE A 127 7.47 2.94 10.03
CA ILE A 127 8.42 2.39 9.06
C ILE A 127 7.68 1.97 7.79
N SER A 128 6.67 1.12 7.92
CA SER A 128 5.90 0.54 6.81
C SER A 128 4.48 1.11 6.67
N TRP A 129 3.93 1.65 7.75
CA TRP A 129 2.64 2.33 7.78
C TRP A 129 2.62 3.41 8.86
N GLU A 130 1.75 4.41 8.72
CA GLU A 130 1.60 5.49 9.72
C GLU A 130 0.14 5.94 9.82
N ILE A 131 -0.17 6.66 10.89
CA ILE A 131 -1.50 7.23 11.14
C ILE A 131 -1.49 8.71 10.74
N LYS A 132 -2.59 9.17 10.14
CA LYS A 132 -2.90 10.59 9.94
C LYS A 132 -4.26 10.87 10.55
N GLY A 133 -4.38 11.88 11.39
CA GLY A 133 -5.68 12.21 11.99
C GLY A 133 -5.59 13.37 12.96
N THR A 134 -5.64 14.60 12.44
CA THR A 134 -5.68 15.79 13.28
C THR A 134 -6.86 16.66 12.84
N GLY A 135 -7.94 16.67 13.62
CA GLY A 135 -9.01 17.68 13.48
C GLY A 135 -10.44 17.18 13.34
N GLY A 136 -10.74 15.93 13.71
CA GLY A 136 -12.10 15.40 13.69
C GLY A 136 -12.59 15.05 12.28
N CYS A 137 -13.86 14.63 12.18
CA CYS A 137 -14.43 14.10 10.92
C CYS A 137 -14.39 15.12 9.76
N GLY A 138 -14.40 16.42 10.06
CA GLY A 138 -14.34 17.49 9.04
C GLY A 138 -13.01 17.57 8.27
N GLU A 139 -11.90 17.09 8.86
CA GLU A 139 -10.58 17.14 8.22
C GLU A 139 -10.23 15.86 7.45
N ILE A 140 -10.89 14.74 7.74
CA ILE A 140 -10.66 13.44 7.07
C ILE A 140 -10.72 13.56 5.53
N PRO A 141 -11.72 14.21 4.90
CA PRO A 141 -11.75 14.36 3.45
C PRO A 141 -10.54 15.09 2.86
N LYS A 142 -9.98 16.07 3.58
CA LYS A 142 -8.77 16.79 3.14
C LYS A 142 -7.54 15.88 3.19
N HIS A 143 -7.43 15.07 4.23
CA HIS A 143 -6.37 14.07 4.33
C HIS A 143 -6.48 13.01 3.22
N ILE A 144 -7.70 12.52 2.92
CA ILE A 144 -7.94 11.61 1.79
C ILE A 144 -7.38 12.22 0.49
N ILE A 145 -7.83 13.42 0.12
CA ILE A 145 -7.41 14.09 -1.13
C ILE A 145 -5.89 14.31 -1.17
N SER A 146 -5.29 14.78 -0.05
CA SER A 146 -3.86 15.05 0.05
C SER A 146 -3.02 13.78 -0.13
N GLU A 147 -3.38 12.72 0.59
CA GLU A 147 -2.62 11.46 0.55
C GLU A 147 -2.86 10.69 -0.75
N SER A 148 -4.08 10.68 -1.30
CA SER A 148 -4.37 10.10 -2.62
C SER A 148 -3.47 10.67 -3.72
N LYS A 149 -3.27 11.99 -3.72
CA LYS A 149 -2.38 12.65 -4.69
C LYS A 149 -0.93 12.19 -4.54
N LYS A 150 -0.44 12.05 -3.32
CA LYS A 150 0.94 11.58 -3.04
C LYS A 150 1.14 10.12 -3.41
N MET A 151 0.10 9.30 -3.30
CA MET A 151 0.14 7.87 -3.62
C MET A 151 0.16 7.58 -5.13
N LYS A 152 -0.11 8.56 -6.01
CA LYS A 152 -0.06 8.38 -7.47
C LYS A 152 -0.82 7.12 -7.94
N SER A 153 -2.04 6.88 -7.44
CA SER A 153 -2.89 5.68 -7.64
C SER A 153 -2.58 4.44 -6.79
N LEU A 154 -1.49 4.42 -6.02
CA LEU A 154 -1.16 3.31 -5.12
C LEU A 154 -2.21 3.17 -4.01
N LYS A 155 -2.94 2.05 -3.99
CA LYS A 155 -4.04 1.78 -3.04
C LYS A 155 -3.52 1.29 -1.68
N ARG A 156 -2.92 2.21 -0.90
CA ARG A 156 -2.37 1.93 0.45
C ARG A 156 -2.90 2.88 1.52
N ILE A 157 -4.11 3.39 1.31
CA ILE A 157 -4.79 4.27 2.26
C ILE A 157 -6.03 3.53 2.75
N VAL A 158 -6.24 3.55 4.07
CA VAL A 158 -7.47 3.10 4.72
C VAL A 158 -7.98 4.23 5.58
N VAL A 159 -9.29 4.46 5.54
CA VAL A 159 -9.97 5.40 6.44
C VAL A 159 -10.75 4.57 7.45
N VAL A 160 -10.64 4.90 8.74
CA VAL A 160 -11.48 4.33 9.79
C VAL A 160 -12.09 5.48 10.57
N HIS A 161 -13.40 5.46 10.75
CA HIS A 161 -14.10 6.46 11.55
C HIS A 161 -15.36 5.88 12.19
N ASP A 162 -15.84 6.55 13.25
CA ASP A 162 -17.09 6.19 13.90
C ASP A 162 -18.30 6.67 13.09
N SER A 163 -19.40 5.92 13.17
CA SER A 163 -20.65 6.29 12.50
C SER A 163 -21.39 7.47 13.17
N ASP A 164 -21.02 7.83 14.40
CA ASP A 164 -21.74 8.75 15.30
C ASP A 164 -23.24 8.45 15.47
N ARG A 165 -23.65 7.22 15.17
CA ARG A 165 -25.05 6.81 15.29
C ARG A 165 -25.37 6.50 16.74
N MET A 166 -26.36 7.21 17.27
CA MET A 166 -26.97 6.87 18.56
C MET A 166 -27.76 5.55 18.49
N PHE A 167 -28.40 5.26 17.34
CA PHE A 167 -29.17 4.04 17.10
C PHE A 167 -28.80 3.42 15.74
N PRO A 168 -28.81 2.08 15.59
CA PRO A 168 -28.47 1.42 14.32
C PRO A 168 -29.33 1.88 13.13
N THR A 169 -30.60 2.21 13.38
CA THR A 169 -31.57 2.67 12.38
C THR A 169 -31.45 4.15 12.03
N SER A 170 -30.64 4.92 12.76
CA SER A 170 -30.36 6.32 12.42
C SER A 170 -29.52 6.42 11.15
N GLY A 171 -29.81 7.44 10.33
CA GLY A 171 -28.99 7.76 9.17
C GLY A 171 -27.57 8.20 9.57
N ILE A 172 -26.65 8.10 8.61
CA ILE A 172 -25.31 8.70 8.72
C ILE A 172 -25.45 10.21 8.61
N SER A 173 -24.70 10.98 9.39
CA SER A 173 -24.69 12.43 9.29
C SER A 173 -24.04 12.89 7.98
N ASP A 174 -24.37 14.10 7.50
CA ASP A 174 -23.79 14.64 6.26
C ASP A 174 -22.26 14.70 6.27
N ILE A 175 -21.65 14.92 7.45
CA ILE A 175 -20.19 14.97 7.61
C ILE A 175 -19.60 13.57 7.38
N GLN A 176 -20.19 12.55 8.00
CA GLN A 176 -19.75 11.17 7.86
C GLN A 176 -20.00 10.63 6.44
N GLN A 177 -21.10 11.04 5.80
CA GLN A 177 -21.36 10.69 4.40
C GLN A 177 -20.31 11.28 3.45
N LYS A 178 -19.87 12.53 3.69
CA LYS A 178 -18.78 13.14 2.89
C LYS A 178 -17.46 12.39 2.98
N ILE A 179 -17.15 11.76 4.11
CA ILE A 179 -15.97 10.92 4.27
C ILE A 179 -16.06 9.70 3.35
N ILE A 180 -17.20 9.00 3.41
CA ILE A 180 -17.48 7.82 2.58
C ILE A 180 -17.40 8.18 1.09
N ASP A 181 -18.07 9.25 0.68
CA ASP A 181 -18.10 9.70 -0.71
C ASP A 181 -16.70 10.10 -1.20
N SER A 182 -15.92 10.79 -0.34
CA SER A 182 -14.54 11.17 -0.64
C SER A 182 -13.63 9.95 -0.82
N ALA A 183 -13.74 8.95 0.07
CA ALA A 183 -12.99 7.71 -0.03
C ALA A 183 -13.34 6.93 -1.30
N ASN A 184 -14.64 6.78 -1.59
CA ASN A 184 -15.15 6.10 -2.79
C ASN A 184 -14.66 6.77 -4.07
N ALA A 185 -14.71 8.10 -4.15
CA ALA A 185 -14.24 8.86 -5.30
C ALA A 185 -12.75 8.68 -5.60
N HIS A 186 -11.96 8.25 -4.61
CA HIS A 186 -10.52 8.01 -4.74
C HIS A 186 -10.16 6.52 -4.67
N GLY A 187 -11.15 5.61 -4.68
CA GLY A 187 -10.93 4.17 -4.62
C GLY A 187 -10.28 3.69 -3.30
N ILE A 188 -10.54 4.39 -2.20
CA ILE A 188 -9.97 4.11 -0.87
C ILE A 188 -10.96 3.31 -0.04
N THR A 189 -10.44 2.30 0.68
CA THR A 189 -11.23 1.54 1.63
C THR A 189 -11.61 2.41 2.83
N CYS A 190 -12.91 2.54 3.09
CA CYS A 190 -13.46 3.25 4.23
C CYS A 190 -14.21 2.29 5.15
N TRP A 191 -13.79 2.18 6.40
CA TRP A 191 -14.43 1.39 7.43
C TRP A 191 -15.17 2.30 8.41
N VAL A 192 -16.49 2.13 8.45
CA VAL A 192 -17.37 2.86 9.37
C VAL A 192 -17.69 1.96 10.55
N MET A 193 -17.25 2.34 11.76
CA MET A 193 -17.57 1.59 12.96
C MET A 193 -19.02 1.88 13.39
N THR A 194 -19.80 0.82 13.54
CA THR A 194 -21.21 0.91 13.96
C THR A 194 -21.39 0.17 15.28
N PRO A 195 -22.15 0.73 16.24
CA PRO A 195 -22.45 0.03 17.47
C PRO A 195 -23.31 -1.21 17.17
N THR A 196 -22.82 -2.39 17.51
CA THR A 196 -23.60 -3.64 17.53
C THR A 196 -24.25 -3.80 18.90
N TYR A 197 -25.57 -3.70 18.94
CA TYR A 197 -26.39 -4.01 20.11
C TYR A 197 -27.00 -5.42 19.98
#